data_AF-M2YPB1-F1
#
_entry.id   AF-M2YPB1-F1
#
_cell.length_a   1.000
_cell.length_b   1.000
_cell.length_c   1.000
_cell.angle_alpha   90.00
_cell.angle_beta   90.00
_cell.angle_gamma   90.00
#
_symmetry.space_group_name_H-M   'P 1'
#
loop_
_entity.id
_entity.type
_entity.pdbx_description
1 polymer ?
#
loop_
_entity_poly.entity_id
_entity_poly.type
_entity_poly.pdbx_seq_one_letter_code
_entity_poly.pdbx_strand_id
1 'polypeptide(L)'
;MTIADWKRAIYALLVLPGYLGGAKVQRRLTRRWLGRESGARPRFVAAFGPSAVAFLLSLLLFYLVGRIATYGLFWTGSDPEGTWGGPTLAGAWIVHFFIAAGMAIPIFLALRPLTRLQARLLG
;
A
#
# COMPACT_ATOMS: atom_id res chain seq x y z
N MET A 1 -7.94 -8.76 -7.05
CA MET A 1 -7.70 -7.34 -6.68
C MET A 1 -8.54 -6.47 -7.59
N THR A 2 -9.22 -5.45 -7.08
CA THR A 2 -10.10 -4.57 -7.86
C THR A 2 -9.51 -3.17 -8.01
N ILE A 3 -10.06 -2.36 -8.93
CA ILE A 3 -9.70 -0.93 -9.04
C ILE A 3 -9.92 -0.20 -7.70
N ALA A 4 -10.95 -0.57 -6.94
CA ALA A 4 -11.21 0.01 -5.64
C ALA A 4 -10.14 -0.32 -4.61
N ASP A 5 -9.54 -1.51 -4.66
CA ASP A 5 -8.44 -1.90 -3.76
C ASP A 5 -7.17 -1.06 -4.06
N TRP A 6 -6.88 -0.80 -5.32
CA TRP A 6 -5.77 0.09 -5.72
C TRP A 6 -6.00 1.54 -5.30
N LYS A 7 -7.22 2.07 -5.45
CA LYS A 7 -7.57 3.41 -4.94
C LYS A 7 -7.34 3.52 -3.43
N ARG A 8 -7.62 2.45 -2.67
CA ARG A 8 -7.36 2.40 -1.23
C ARG A 8 -5.88 2.40 -0.90
N ALA A 9 -5.07 1.66 -1.63
CA ALA A 9 -3.61 1.68 -1.47
C ALA A 9 -3.05 3.09 -1.72
N ILE A 10 -3.40 3.72 -2.85
CA ILE A 10 -2.95 5.08 -3.16
C ILE A 10 -3.40 6.07 -2.07
N TYR A 11 -4.66 5.98 -1.63
CA TYR A 11 -5.13 6.80 -0.51
C TYR A 11 -4.31 6.58 0.76
N ALA A 12 -4.06 5.32 1.14
CA ALA A 12 -3.31 4.96 2.34
C ALA A 12 -1.85 5.46 2.31
N LEU A 13 -1.22 5.47 1.13
CA LEU A 13 0.11 6.04 0.93
C LEU A 13 0.12 7.56 1.10
N LEU A 14 -0.96 8.24 0.68
CA LEU A 14 -1.04 9.71 0.70
C LEU A 14 -1.63 10.29 1.99
N VAL A 15 -2.42 9.51 2.73
CA VAL A 15 -3.20 10.03 3.87
C VAL A 15 -2.28 10.55 4.96
N LEU A 16 -1.18 9.87 5.28
CA LEU A 16 -0.27 10.26 6.35
C LEU A 16 0.53 11.53 5.99
N PRO A 17 1.21 11.64 4.82
CA PRO A 17 1.80 12.91 4.37
C PRO A 17 0.77 14.06 4.30
N GLY A 18 -0.48 13.74 3.96
CA GLY A 18 -1.58 14.70 3.90
C GLY A 18 -1.90 15.38 5.23
N TYR A 19 -1.42 14.88 6.38
CA TYR A 19 -1.58 15.56 7.68
C TYR A 19 -0.91 16.93 7.67
N LEU A 20 0.20 17.08 6.94
CA LEU A 20 0.91 18.36 6.76
C LEU A 20 0.05 19.41 6.05
N GLY A 21 -0.94 18.98 5.27
CA GLY A 21 -1.88 19.86 4.55
C GLY A 21 -3.19 20.14 5.30
N GLY A 22 -3.37 19.60 6.51
CA GLY A 22 -4.53 19.83 7.35
C GLY A 22 -5.87 19.28 6.80
N ALA A 23 -6.98 19.79 7.34
CA ALA A 23 -8.32 19.24 7.14
C ALA A 23 -8.80 19.28 5.69
N LYS A 24 -8.48 20.35 4.96
CA LYS A 24 -8.90 20.52 3.56
C LYS A 24 -8.27 19.45 2.67
N VAL A 25 -6.99 19.15 2.87
CA VAL A 25 -6.28 18.11 2.11
C VAL A 25 -6.85 16.73 2.44
N GLN A 26 -7.07 16.43 3.72
CA GLN A 26 -7.65 15.14 4.13
C GLN A 26 -9.04 14.88 3.53
N ARG A 27 -9.92 15.89 3.55
CA ARG A 27 -11.25 15.80 2.92
C ARG A 27 -11.16 15.63 1.41
N ARG A 28 -10.24 16.33 0.75
CA ARG A 28 -10.01 16.18 -0.69
C ARG A 28 -9.52 14.78 -1.05
N LEU A 29 -8.56 14.23 -0.29
CA LEU A 29 -8.05 12.87 -0.49
C LEU A 29 -9.14 11.83 -0.29
N THR A 30 -9.91 11.94 0.80
CA THR A 30 -11.00 10.99 1.13
C THR A 30 -12.08 11.00 0.05
N ARG A 31 -12.49 12.18 -0.41
CA ARG A 31 -13.44 12.34 -1.51
C ARG A 31 -12.91 11.76 -2.83
N ARG A 32 -11.69 12.17 -3.23
CA ARG A 32 -11.11 11.80 -4.53
C ARG A 32 -10.88 10.30 -4.66
N TRP A 33 -10.35 9.67 -3.62
CA TRP A 33 -9.90 8.27 -3.70
C TRP A 33 -10.90 7.28 -3.13
N LEU A 34 -11.67 7.66 -2.11
CA LEU A 34 -12.64 6.75 -1.47
C LEU A 34 -14.09 7.07 -1.84
N GLY A 35 -14.37 8.18 -2.52
CA GLY A 35 -15.73 8.60 -2.87
C GLY A 35 -16.59 8.88 -1.64
N ARG A 36 -15.97 9.25 -0.52
CA ARG A 36 -16.65 9.50 0.75
C ARG A 36 -16.39 10.93 1.21
N GLU A 37 -17.44 11.54 1.73
CA GLU A 37 -17.41 12.81 2.42
C GLU A 37 -18.11 12.64 3.76
N SER A 38 -17.54 13.22 4.80
CA SER A 38 -18.18 13.33 6.10
C SER A 38 -18.29 14.82 6.47
N GLY A 39 -19.46 15.20 6.99
CA GLY A 39 -19.67 16.55 7.52
C GLY A 39 -18.95 16.79 8.85
N ALA A 40 -18.50 15.72 9.52
CA ALA A 40 -17.93 15.79 10.87
C ALA A 40 -16.56 16.48 10.91
N ARG A 41 -16.21 17.04 12.07
CA ARG A 41 -14.88 17.59 12.30
C ARG A 41 -13.83 16.46 12.28
N PRO A 42 -12.70 16.63 11.56
CA PRO A 42 -11.67 15.61 11.48
C PRO A 42 -11.01 15.36 12.84
N ARG A 43 -10.84 14.08 13.19
CA ARG A 43 -10.26 13.59 14.44
C ARG A 43 -8.83 13.10 14.20
N PHE A 44 -7.91 14.03 13.94
CA PHE A 44 -6.53 13.72 13.56
C PHE A 44 -5.79 12.81 14.54
N VAL A 45 -5.88 13.08 15.85
CA VAL A 45 -5.19 12.28 16.87
C VAL A 45 -5.66 10.83 16.84
N ALA A 46 -6.98 10.61 16.75
CA ALA A 46 -7.56 9.26 16.69
C ALA A 46 -7.25 8.54 15.37
N ALA A 47 -7.04 9.29 14.29
CA ALA A 47 -6.76 8.73 12.97
C ALA A 47 -5.28 8.42 12.73
N PHE A 48 -4.37 8.99 13.52
CA PHE A 48 -2.92 8.90 13.28
C PHE A 48 -2.42 7.44 13.27
N GLY A 49 -2.75 6.66 14.30
CA GLY A 49 -2.34 5.24 14.40
C GLY A 49 -2.80 4.42 13.18
N PRO A 50 -4.10 4.40 12.86
CA PRO A 50 -4.60 3.75 11.63
C PRO A 50 -3.97 4.30 10.34
N SER A 51 -3.68 5.60 10.26
CA SER A 51 -2.95 6.23 9.14
C SER A 51 -1.52 5.74 9.00
N ALA A 52 -0.77 5.60 10.10
CA ALA A 52 0.59 5.09 10.08
C ALA A 52 0.64 3.62 9.63
N VAL A 53 -0.23 2.76 10.18
CA VAL A 53 -0.30 1.35 9.79
C VAL A 53 -0.67 1.20 8.32
N ALA A 54 -1.70 1.91 7.85
CA ALA A 54 -2.10 1.85 6.45
C ALA A 54 -1.01 2.36 5.50
N PHE A 55 -0.28 3.42 5.91
CA PHE A 55 0.86 3.95 5.16
C PHE A 55 1.95 2.90 4.99
N LEU A 56 2.39 2.25 6.08
CA LEU A 56 3.44 1.23 6.04
C LEU A 56 3.03 0.02 5.19
N LEU A 57 1.79 -0.44 5.33
CA LEU A 57 1.25 -1.52 4.51
C LEU A 57 1.22 -1.14 3.03
N SER A 58 0.78 0.08 2.71
CA SER A 58 0.77 0.53 1.32
C SER A 58 2.17 0.75 0.77
N LEU A 59 3.10 1.27 1.57
CA LEU A 59 4.50 1.44 1.17
C LEU A 59 5.13 0.08 0.85
N LEU A 60 4.93 -0.92 1.71
CA LEU A 60 5.36 -2.29 1.47
C LEU A 60 4.74 -2.84 0.18
N LEU A 61 3.44 -2.65 -0.05
CA LEU A 61 2.77 -3.08 -1.28
C LEU A 61 3.41 -2.47 -2.53
N PHE A 62 3.62 -1.15 -2.55
CA PHE A 62 4.26 -0.48 -3.69
C PHE A 62 5.72 -0.90 -3.87
N TYR A 63 6.45 -1.13 -2.77
CA TYR A 63 7.78 -1.71 -2.81
C TYR A 63 7.76 -3.11 -3.45
N LEU A 64 6.86 -4.00 -3.04
CA LEU A 64 6.75 -5.35 -3.60
C LEU A 64 6.44 -5.30 -5.11
N VAL A 65 5.48 -4.47 -5.51
CA VAL A 65 5.13 -4.28 -6.92
C VAL A 65 6.32 -3.77 -7.72
N GLY A 66 7.00 -2.72 -7.22
CA GLY A 66 8.19 -2.16 -7.86
C GLY A 66 9.33 -3.17 -7.92
N ARG A 67 9.56 -3.91 -6.83
CA ARG A 67 10.63 -4.92 -6.74
C ARG A 67 10.43 -6.04 -7.74
N ILE A 68 9.21 -6.54 -7.91
CA ILE A 68 8.91 -7.59 -8.89
C ILE A 68 8.97 -7.05 -10.33
N ALA A 69 8.44 -5.85 -10.57
CA ALA A 69 8.46 -5.22 -11.89
C ALA A 69 9.88 -4.89 -12.36
N THR A 70 10.79 -4.58 -11.44
CA THR A 70 12.19 -4.21 -11.75
C THR A 70 13.19 -5.32 -11.43
N TYR A 71 12.73 -6.51 -11.02
CA TYR A 71 13.58 -7.57 -10.48
C TYR A 71 14.77 -7.92 -11.38
N GLY A 72 14.52 -8.08 -12.69
CA GLY A 72 15.56 -8.43 -13.67
C GLY A 72 16.64 -7.36 -13.85
N LEU A 73 16.34 -6.08 -13.59
CA LEU A 73 17.34 -5.00 -13.67
C LEU A 73 18.39 -5.07 -12.56
N PHE A 74 18.04 -5.72 -11.44
CA PHE A 74 18.88 -5.84 -10.24
C PHE A 74 19.33 -7.28 -10.00
N TRP A 75 19.13 -8.19 -10.96
CA TRP A 75 19.57 -9.57 -10.87
C TRP A 75 21.03 -9.67 -11.28
N THR A 76 21.90 -10.14 -10.39
CA THR A 76 23.35 -10.22 -10.66
C THR A 76 23.85 -11.62 -10.95
N GLY A 77 23.04 -12.68 -10.78
CA GLY A 77 23.41 -14.08 -11.10
C GLY A 77 24.67 -14.63 -10.40
N SER A 78 25.30 -13.82 -9.55
CA SER A 78 26.65 -14.01 -9.02
C SER A 78 26.70 -14.91 -7.79
N ASP A 79 25.53 -15.37 -7.31
CA ASP A 79 25.42 -16.24 -6.14
C ASP A 79 24.28 -17.28 -6.31
N PRO A 80 24.41 -18.21 -7.28
CA PRO A 80 23.32 -19.12 -7.68
C PRO A 80 22.87 -20.07 -6.56
N GLU A 81 23.73 -20.36 -5.58
CA GLU A 81 23.44 -21.26 -4.45
C GLU A 81 22.57 -20.59 -3.38
N GLY A 82 22.61 -19.25 -3.26
CA GLY A 82 21.80 -18.48 -2.31
C GLY A 82 20.40 -18.12 -2.81
N THR A 83 20.13 -18.27 -4.11
CA THR A 83 18.90 -17.76 -4.74
C THR A 83 17.73 -18.74 -4.67
N TRP A 84 16.71 -18.36 -3.91
CA TRP A 84 15.43 -19.06 -3.88
C TRP A 84 14.78 -19.01 -5.27
N GLY A 85 14.51 -20.19 -5.87
CA GLY A 85 14.04 -20.33 -7.25
C GLY A 85 15.11 -20.77 -8.25
N GLY A 86 16.33 -21.07 -7.79
CA GLY A 86 17.39 -21.67 -8.59
C GLY A 86 18.24 -20.65 -9.36
N PRO A 87 19.18 -21.13 -10.20
CA PRO A 87 20.23 -20.29 -10.78
C PRO A 87 19.75 -19.39 -11.93
N THR A 88 18.50 -19.56 -12.38
CA THR A 88 17.95 -18.80 -13.50
C THR A 88 17.19 -17.58 -13.00
N LEU A 89 17.31 -16.46 -13.74
CA LEU A 89 16.49 -15.26 -13.50
C LEU A 89 14.99 -15.59 -13.47
N ALA A 90 14.53 -16.43 -14.40
CA ALA A 90 13.12 -16.81 -14.49
C ALA A 90 12.65 -17.57 -13.24
N GLY A 91 13.41 -18.57 -12.79
CA GLY A 91 13.06 -19.36 -11.61
C GLY A 91 13.03 -18.51 -10.33
N ALA A 92 14.06 -17.68 -10.13
CA ALA A 92 14.10 -16.77 -8.99
C ALA A 92 12.96 -15.74 -9.03
N TRP A 93 12.68 -15.16 -10.19
CA TRP A 93 11.58 -14.22 -10.37
C TRP A 93 10.23 -14.86 -10.00
N ILE A 94 9.96 -16.08 -10.47
CA ILE A 94 8.70 -16.81 -10.20
C ILE A 94 8.48 -16.98 -8.69
N VAL A 95 9.51 -17.42 -7.95
CA VAL A 95 9.40 -17.60 -6.49
C VAL A 95 9.08 -16.28 -5.79
N HIS A 96 9.83 -15.22 -6.12
CA HIS A 96 9.61 -13.91 -5.51
C HIS A 96 8.25 -13.31 -5.90
N PHE A 97 7.78 -13.53 -7.14
CA PHE A 97 6.47 -13.13 -7.59
C PHE A 97 5.37 -13.74 -6.72
N PHE A 98 5.44 -15.05 -6.44
CA PHE A 98 4.45 -15.71 -5.59
C PHE A 98 4.52 -15.28 -4.14
N ILE A 99 5.73 -15.03 -3.60
CA ILE A 99 5.90 -14.45 -2.26
C ILE A 99 5.25 -13.06 -2.19
N ALA A 100 5.56 -12.19 -3.16
CA ALA A 100 4.99 -10.85 -3.24
C ALA A 100 3.46 -10.89 -3.40
N ALA A 101 2.93 -11.78 -4.24
CA ALA A 101 1.49 -11.98 -4.41
C ALA A 101 0.82 -12.46 -3.11
N GLY A 102 1.44 -13.43 -2.43
CA GLY A 102 1.00 -13.97 -1.15
C GLY A 102 0.95 -12.91 -0.04
N MET A 103 1.84 -11.92 -0.06
CA MET A 103 1.82 -10.78 0.85
C MET A 103 0.85 -9.67 0.41
N ALA A 104 0.72 -9.41 -0.89
CA ALA A 104 -0.14 -8.36 -1.41
C ALA A 104 -1.62 -8.60 -1.09
N ILE A 105 -2.08 -9.86 -1.16
CA ILE A 105 -3.47 -10.23 -0.85
C ILE A 105 -3.90 -9.81 0.57
N PRO A 106 -3.22 -10.24 1.66
CA PRO A 106 -3.58 -9.83 3.01
C PRO A 106 -3.42 -8.32 3.23
N ILE A 107 -2.46 -7.66 2.57
CA ILE A 107 -2.35 -6.19 2.61
C ILE A 107 -3.62 -5.53 2.07
N PHE A 108 -4.09 -5.93 0.87
CA PHE A 108 -5.33 -5.37 0.33
C PHE A 108 -6.54 -5.65 1.23
N LEU A 109 -6.61 -6.82 1.85
CA LEU A 109 -7.66 -7.15 2.80
C LEU A 109 -7.61 -6.25 4.04
N ALA A 110 -6.42 -6.01 4.61
CA ALA A 110 -6.21 -5.15 5.77
C ALA A 110 -6.51 -3.66 5.47
N LEU A 111 -6.20 -3.19 4.26
CA LEU A 111 -6.48 -1.81 3.85
C LEU A 111 -7.98 -1.50 3.77
N ARG A 112 -8.86 -2.49 3.57
CA ARG A 112 -10.32 -2.28 3.51
C ARG A 112 -10.89 -1.68 4.80
N PRO A 113 -10.76 -2.33 5.99
CA PRO A 113 -11.26 -1.75 7.24
C PRO A 113 -10.50 -0.48 7.65
N LEU A 114 -9.18 -0.42 7.43
CA LEU A 114 -8.36 0.75 7.79
C LEU A 114 -8.80 2.02 7.05
N THR A 115 -8.96 1.95 5.73
CA THR A 115 -9.40 3.09 4.93
C THR A 115 -10.86 3.47 5.17
N ARG A 116 -11.71 2.52 5.58
CA ARG A 116 -13.08 2.82 6.06
C ARG A 116 -13.04 3.59 7.39
N LEU A 117 -12.17 3.21 8.32
CA LEU A 117 -11.98 3.92 9.59
C LEU A 117 -11.42 5.33 9.35
N GLN A 118 -10.39 5.47 8.51
CA GLN A 118 -9.83 6.77 8.13
C GLN A 118 -10.88 7.69 7.50
N ALA A 119 -11.72 7.18 6.59
CA ALA A 119 -12.80 7.97 6.00
C ALA A 119 -13.83 8.46 7.04
N ARG A 120 -14.06 7.70 8.13
CA ARG A 120 -14.95 8.14 9.22
C ARG A 120 -14.31 9.19 10.12
N LEU A 121 -12.99 9.13 10.30
CA LEU A 121 -12.27 10.02 11.21
C LEU A 121 -11.78 11.30 10.53
N LEU A 122 -11.48 11.26 9.23
CA LEU A 122 -10.85 12.35 8.48
C LEU A 122 -11.70 12.91 7.34
N GLY A 123 -12.72 12.15 6.92
CA GLY A 123 -13.61 12.49 5.80
C GLY A 123 -14.53 13.64 6.08
#